data_AF-A0A6M3JP69-F1
#
_entry.id   AF-A0A6M3JP69-F1
#
_cell.length_a   1.000
_cell.length_b   1.000
_cell.length_c   1.000
_cell.angle_alpha   90.00
_cell.angle_beta   90.00
_cell.angle_gamma   90.00
#
_symmetry.space_group_name_H-M   'P 1'
#
loop_
_entity.id
_entity.type
_entity.pdbx_description
1 polymer ?
#
loop_
_entity_poly.entity_id
_entity_poly.type
_entity_poly.pdbx_seq_one_letter_code
_entity_poly.pdbx_strand_id
1 'polypeptide(L)'
;MNKKEFTQRLLIISEAVGIDLKKERINIYWDIFKDYPDNELIRAFNLSLKTNKFFPKPAELIELIEGSPADKSLQAWNLVIANINAYQSITFTDKRISATILDMSESWSDFCYSLTKDNMVWKEKEFRERYNHYSKRPIPADTPGHLVGITEANNRKLDYDKHQPNNIWWKKNYPGQPIPEIDCIPEPVQVGLEAQPQIPQGT
;
A
#
# COMPACT_ATOMS: atom_id res chain seq x y z
N MET A 1 -28.65 -7.73 -4.09
CA MET A 1 -29.22 -8.95 -4.70
C MET A 1 -30.22 -9.45 -3.71
N ASN A 2 -31.44 -9.83 -4.11
CA ASN A 2 -32.42 -10.27 -3.13
C ASN A 2 -32.08 -11.69 -2.59
N LYS A 3 -32.61 -12.02 -1.42
CA LYS A 3 -32.35 -13.31 -0.75
C LYS A 3 -32.75 -14.53 -1.59
N LYS A 4 -33.78 -14.41 -2.44
CA LYS A 4 -34.24 -15.51 -3.30
C LYS A 4 -33.20 -15.85 -4.35
N GLU A 5 -32.68 -14.84 -5.06
CA GLU A 5 -31.63 -15.02 -6.05
C GLU A 5 -30.33 -15.52 -5.41
N PHE A 6 -29.95 -14.96 -4.26
CA PHE A 6 -28.79 -15.44 -3.49
C PHE A 6 -28.93 -16.93 -3.15
N THR A 7 -30.11 -17.34 -2.66
CA THR A 7 -30.40 -18.73 -2.33
C THR A 7 -30.28 -19.64 -3.55
N GLN A 8 -30.81 -19.21 -4.70
CA GLN A 8 -30.70 -19.99 -5.95
C GLN A 8 -29.24 -20.21 -6.35
N ARG A 9 -28.39 -19.18 -6.28
CA ARG A 9 -26.96 -19.30 -6.61
C ARG A 9 -26.23 -20.23 -5.64
N LEU A 10 -26.54 -20.14 -4.35
CA LEU A 10 -25.96 -21.01 -3.34
C LEU A 10 -26.37 -22.48 -3.54
N LEU A 11 -27.62 -22.72 -3.94
CA LEU A 11 -28.13 -24.06 -4.29
C LEU A 11 -27.45 -24.63 -5.55
N ILE A 12 -27.15 -23.80 -6.55
CA ILE A 12 -26.39 -24.23 -7.74
C ILE A 12 -25.01 -24.78 -7.32
N ILE A 13 -24.33 -24.11 -6.38
CA ILE A 13 -23.04 -24.57 -5.85
C ILE A 13 -23.20 -25.87 -5.07
N SER A 14 -24.28 -26.00 -4.29
CA SER A 14 -24.51 -27.21 -3.50
C SER A 14 -24.81 -28.42 -4.39
N GLU A 15 -25.59 -28.21 -5.46
CA GLU A 15 -25.87 -29.23 -6.46
C GLU A 15 -24.59 -29.68 -7.17
N ALA A 16 -23.74 -28.74 -7.59
CA ALA A 16 -22.46 -29.06 -8.24
C ALA A 16 -21.53 -29.91 -7.37
N VAL A 17 -21.63 -29.80 -6.04
CA VAL A 17 -20.83 -30.57 -5.08
C VAL A 17 -21.60 -31.80 -4.53
N GLY A 18 -22.90 -31.92 -4.80
CA GLY A 18 -23.75 -33.01 -4.29
C GLY A 18 -24.09 -32.91 -2.81
N ILE A 19 -24.37 -31.70 -2.30
CA ILE A 19 -24.72 -31.45 -0.90
C ILE A 19 -26.12 -30.85 -0.79
N ASP A 20 -26.95 -31.41 0.09
CA ASP A 20 -28.23 -30.83 0.46
C ASP A 20 -28.06 -29.72 1.49
N LEU A 21 -28.47 -28.50 1.14
CA LEU A 21 -28.42 -27.36 2.06
C LEU A 21 -29.69 -27.23 2.89
N LYS A 22 -29.52 -27.27 4.22
CA LYS A 22 -30.56 -26.89 5.17
C LYS A 22 -30.83 -25.39 5.14
N LYS A 23 -32.07 -25.00 5.42
CA LYS A 23 -32.53 -23.60 5.43
C LYS A 23 -31.71 -22.72 6.37
N GLU A 24 -31.30 -23.26 7.51
CA GLU A 24 -30.50 -22.56 8.51
C GLU A 24 -29.13 -22.17 7.95
N ARG A 25 -28.50 -23.06 7.17
CA ARG A 25 -27.21 -22.79 6.53
C ARG A 25 -27.33 -21.70 5.47
N ILE A 26 -28.41 -21.70 4.69
CA ILE A 26 -28.69 -20.63 3.70
C ILE A 26 -28.86 -19.28 4.42
N ASN A 27 -29.56 -19.25 5.55
CA ASN A 27 -29.74 -18.03 6.34
C ASN A 27 -28.41 -17.48 6.86
N ILE A 28 -27.54 -18.34 7.40
CA ILE A 28 -26.20 -17.94 7.87
C ILE A 28 -25.40 -17.28 6.74
N TYR A 29 -25.39 -17.90 5.55
CA TYR A 29 -24.68 -17.32 4.40
C TYR A 29 -25.30 -15.98 4.00
N TRP A 30 -26.63 -15.90 3.93
CA TRP A 30 -27.30 -14.64 3.62
C TRP A 30 -26.93 -13.53 4.61
N ASP A 31 -26.91 -13.80 5.91
CA ASP A 31 -26.58 -12.80 6.92
C ASP A 31 -25.16 -12.27 6.82
N ILE A 32 -24.21 -13.10 6.35
CA ILE A 32 -22.81 -12.71 6.10
C ILE A 32 -22.69 -11.87 4.83
N PHE A 33 -23.45 -12.21 3.77
CA PHE A 33 -23.23 -11.69 2.43
C PHE A 33 -24.22 -10.60 1.98
N LYS A 34 -25.31 -10.36 2.72
CA LYS A 34 -26.39 -9.43 2.33
C LYS A 34 -25.96 -7.99 2.04
N ASP A 35 -24.85 -7.56 2.62
CA ASP A 35 -24.33 -6.19 2.49
C ASP A 35 -23.28 -6.06 1.37
N TYR A 36 -22.88 -7.16 0.72
CA TYR A 36 -21.95 -7.11 -0.41
C TYR A 36 -22.64 -6.70 -1.72
N PRO A 37 -21.92 -6.00 -2.62
CA PRO A 37 -22.42 -5.68 -3.95
C PRO A 37 -22.76 -6.92 -4.79
N ASP A 38 -23.85 -6.84 -5.53
CA ASP A 38 -24.41 -7.95 -6.33
C ASP A 38 -23.39 -8.50 -7.34
N ASN A 39 -22.72 -7.61 -8.05
CA ASN A 39 -21.70 -7.95 -9.05
C ASN A 39 -20.55 -8.76 -8.43
N GLU A 40 -20.12 -8.40 -7.21
CA GLU A 40 -19.05 -9.11 -6.50
C GLU A 40 -19.50 -10.50 -6.05
N LEU A 41 -20.72 -10.62 -5.52
CA LEU A 41 -21.29 -11.91 -5.12
C LEU A 41 -21.44 -12.86 -6.32
N ILE A 42 -21.95 -12.34 -7.44
CA ILE A 42 -22.12 -13.11 -8.68
C ILE A 42 -20.75 -13.60 -9.18
N ARG A 43 -19.75 -12.71 -9.20
CA ARG A 43 -18.38 -13.05 -9.60
C ARG A 43 -17.81 -14.14 -8.70
N ALA A 44 -17.93 -14.00 -7.38
CA ALA A 44 -17.41 -14.95 -6.40
C ALA A 44 -18.07 -16.32 -6.50
N PHE A 45 -19.40 -16.38 -6.66
CA PHE A 45 -20.11 -17.66 -6.87
C PHE A 45 -19.66 -18.36 -8.16
N ASN A 46 -19.54 -17.62 -9.27
CA ASN A 46 -19.08 -18.18 -10.54
C ASN A 46 -17.63 -18.67 -10.48
N LEU A 47 -16.76 -17.96 -9.74
CA LEU A 47 -15.40 -18.41 -9.50
C LEU A 47 -15.38 -19.65 -8.62
N SER A 48 -16.15 -19.67 -7.54
CA SER A 48 -16.23 -20.82 -6.63
C SER A 48 -16.63 -22.11 -7.34
N LEU A 49 -17.54 -22.05 -8.32
CA LEU A 49 -17.92 -23.22 -9.13
C LEU A 49 -16.75 -23.77 -9.95
N LYS A 50 -15.78 -22.94 -10.32
CA LYS A 50 -14.62 -23.31 -11.13
C LYS A 50 -13.43 -23.76 -10.27
N THR A 51 -13.27 -23.17 -9.09
CA THR A 51 -12.06 -23.30 -8.28
C THR A 51 -12.23 -24.19 -7.06
N ASN A 52 -13.40 -24.21 -6.42
CA ASN A 52 -13.60 -24.92 -5.17
C ASN A 52 -14.00 -26.37 -5.44
N LYS A 53 -13.21 -27.30 -4.91
CA LYS A 53 -13.48 -28.74 -4.96
C LYS A 53 -14.61 -29.18 -4.01
N PHE A 54 -14.81 -28.42 -2.94
CA PHE A 54 -15.82 -28.68 -1.91
C PHE A 54 -16.76 -27.48 -1.79
N PHE A 55 -17.89 -27.67 -1.12
CA PHE A 55 -18.84 -26.59 -0.90
C PHE A 55 -18.17 -25.49 -0.09
N PRO A 56 -18.12 -24.26 -0.62
CA PRO A 56 -17.23 -23.24 -0.10
C PRO A 56 -17.67 -22.81 1.28
N LYS A 57 -16.72 -22.66 2.21
CA LYS A 57 -16.95 -21.99 3.48
C LYS A 57 -17.21 -20.50 3.23
N PRO A 58 -17.91 -19.77 4.13
CA PRO A 58 -18.08 -18.33 3.98
C PRO A 58 -16.76 -17.58 3.81
N ALA A 59 -15.71 -17.97 4.55
CA ALA A 59 -14.39 -17.36 4.42
C ALA A 59 -13.80 -17.49 3.01
N GLU A 60 -13.99 -18.62 2.33
CA GLU A 60 -13.47 -18.83 0.96
C GLU A 60 -14.21 -17.94 -0.05
N LEU A 61 -15.53 -17.75 0.11
CA LEU A 61 -16.28 -16.81 -0.72
C LEU A 61 -15.87 -15.36 -0.44
N ILE A 62 -15.63 -14.99 0.82
CA ILE A 62 -15.10 -13.67 1.18
C ILE A 62 -13.74 -13.43 0.51
N GLU A 63 -12.85 -14.44 0.48
CA GLU A 63 -11.56 -14.34 -0.21
C GLU A 63 -11.73 -14.15 -1.73
N LEU A 64 -12.72 -14.79 -2.36
CA LEU A 64 -13.00 -14.57 -3.79
C LEU A 64 -13.57 -13.17 -4.07
N ILE A 65 -14.30 -12.59 -3.12
CA ILE A 65 -14.84 -11.23 -3.22
C ILE A 65 -13.74 -10.20 -2.99
N GLU A 66 -13.10 -10.24 -1.83
CA GLU A 66 -12.19 -9.18 -1.42
C GLU A 66 -10.73 -9.42 -1.83
N GLY A 67 -10.38 -10.62 -2.25
CA GLY A 67 -9.00 -11.07 -2.46
C GLY A 67 -8.41 -11.74 -1.21
N SER A 68 -7.47 -12.66 -1.42
CA SER A 68 -6.83 -13.36 -0.32
C SER A 68 -5.97 -12.39 0.52
N PRO A 69 -5.78 -12.64 1.83
CA PRO A 69 -4.84 -11.84 2.64
C PRO A 69 -3.43 -11.81 2.03
N ALA A 70 -3.00 -12.93 1.44
CA ALA A 70 -1.71 -13.02 0.76
C ALA A 70 -1.62 -12.06 -0.43
N ASP A 71 -2.66 -11.96 -1.25
CA ASP A 71 -2.71 -11.05 -2.40
C ASP A 71 -2.78 -9.59 -1.96
N LYS A 72 -3.63 -9.27 -0.97
CA LYS A 72 -3.75 -7.91 -0.42
C LYS A 72 -2.41 -7.42 0.14
N SER A 73 -1.72 -8.27 0.91
CA SER A 73 -0.41 -7.93 1.47
C SER A 73 0.66 -7.74 0.40
N LEU A 74 0.62 -8.53 -0.68
CA LEU A 74 1.54 -8.40 -1.81
C LEU A 74 1.27 -7.11 -2.61
N GLN A 75 0.00 -6.77 -2.86
CA GLN A 75 -0.37 -5.51 -3.51
C GLN A 75 0.07 -4.30 -2.69
N ALA A 76 -0.15 -4.34 -1.37
CA ALA A 76 0.31 -3.30 -0.45
C ALA A 76 1.84 -3.14 -0.49
N TRP A 77 2.59 -4.26 -0.46
CA TRP A 77 4.04 -4.24 -0.59
C TRP A 77 4.51 -3.61 -1.91
N ASN A 78 3.92 -4.04 -3.03
CA ASN A 78 4.27 -3.50 -4.35
C ASN A 78 4.01 -2.00 -4.44
N LEU A 79 2.93 -1.52 -3.82
CA LEU A 79 2.62 -0.09 -3.75
C LEU A 79 3.69 0.68 -2.94
N VAL A 80 4.16 0.11 -1.83
CA VAL A 80 5.25 0.71 -1.03
C VAL A 80 6.54 0.80 -1.83
N ILE A 81 6.95 -0.31 -2.48
CA ILE A 81 8.18 -0.36 -3.27
C ILE A 81 8.12 0.60 -4.47
N ALA A 82 6.98 0.71 -5.15
CA ALA A 82 6.81 1.63 -6.26
C ALA A 82 6.95 3.12 -5.86
N ASN A 83 6.73 3.44 -4.58
CA ASN A 83 6.77 4.81 -4.06
C ASN A 83 7.96 5.06 -3.12
N ILE A 84 8.99 4.22 -3.16
CA ILE A 84 10.11 4.33 -2.23
C ILE A 84 10.91 5.61 -2.49
N ASN A 85 10.78 6.58 -1.57
CA ASN A 85 11.49 7.84 -1.63
C ASN A 85 11.54 8.47 -0.24
N ALA A 86 12.70 8.40 0.42
CA ALA A 86 12.90 8.94 1.77
C ALA A 86 12.70 10.47 1.84
N TYR A 87 12.85 11.19 0.73
CA TYR A 87 12.76 12.64 0.70
C TYR A 87 11.31 13.14 0.61
N GLN A 88 10.43 12.36 -0.02
CA GLN A 88 9.04 12.75 -0.25
C GLN A 88 8.13 12.16 0.81
N SER A 89 7.20 12.98 1.31
CA SER A 89 6.13 12.51 2.18
C SER A 89 5.08 11.75 1.38
N ILE A 90 4.41 10.80 2.01
CA ILE A 90 3.42 9.94 1.36
C ILE A 90 2.20 9.70 2.24
N THR A 91 1.04 9.58 1.61
CA THR A 91 -0.21 9.16 2.24
C THR A 91 -0.75 7.96 1.50
N PHE A 92 -0.89 6.84 2.21
CA PHE A 92 -1.56 5.65 1.69
C PHE A 92 -3.05 5.71 2.02
N THR A 93 -3.90 5.38 1.05
CA THR A 93 -5.35 5.23 1.27
C THR A 93 -5.64 4.19 2.35
N ASP A 94 -4.90 3.09 2.34
CA ASP A 94 -4.97 2.07 3.39
C ASP A 94 -3.99 2.38 4.52
N LYS A 95 -4.51 2.85 5.65
CA LYS A 95 -3.71 3.16 6.84
C LYS A 95 -2.97 1.97 7.43
N ARG A 96 -3.34 0.73 7.10
CA ARG A 96 -2.59 -0.47 7.53
C ARG A 96 -1.20 -0.53 6.92
N ILE A 97 -1.01 0.09 5.74
CA ILE A 97 0.31 0.24 5.14
C ILE A 97 1.18 1.12 6.03
N SER A 98 0.68 2.29 6.42
CA SER A 98 1.39 3.20 7.33
C SER A 98 1.66 2.54 8.69
N ALA A 99 0.70 1.85 9.27
CA ALA A 99 0.88 1.12 10.53
C ALA A 99 1.99 0.06 10.43
N THR A 100 2.01 -0.71 9.34
CA THR A 100 3.03 -1.74 9.09
C THR A 100 4.43 -1.13 8.95
N ILE A 101 4.55 -0.03 8.20
CA ILE A 101 5.83 0.68 8.04
C ILE A 101 6.37 1.13 9.39
N LEU A 102 5.50 1.73 10.23
CA LEU A 102 5.89 2.26 11.54
C LEU A 102 6.17 1.17 12.59
N ASP A 103 5.58 -0.02 12.41
CA ASP A 103 5.88 -1.18 13.24
C ASP A 103 7.22 -1.84 12.85
N MET A 104 7.66 -1.67 11.60
CA MET A 104 8.97 -2.14 11.12
C MET A 104 10.10 -1.13 11.32
N SER A 105 9.80 0.16 11.41
CA SER A 105 10.78 1.25 11.45
C SER A 105 10.19 2.50 12.09
N GLU A 106 11.00 3.31 12.75
CA GLU A 106 10.52 4.49 13.49
C GLU A 106 9.91 5.57 12.59
N SER A 107 10.37 5.67 11.34
CA SER A 107 9.90 6.66 10.37
C SER A 107 9.91 6.12 8.94
N TRP A 108 9.28 6.88 8.03
CA TRP A 108 9.27 6.55 6.60
C TRP A 108 10.66 6.63 5.96
N SER A 109 11.47 7.62 6.33
CA SER A 109 12.85 7.71 5.85
C SER A 109 13.69 6.54 6.34
N ASP A 110 13.55 6.14 7.60
CA ASP A 110 14.30 5.01 8.15
C ASP A 110 13.89 3.71 7.48
N PHE A 111 12.59 3.52 7.25
CA PHE A 111 12.09 2.40 6.47
C PHE A 111 12.72 2.36 5.08
N CYS A 112 12.69 3.47 4.33
CA CYS A 112 13.30 3.57 3.00
C CYS A 112 14.80 3.23 3.02
N TYR A 113 15.55 3.75 3.98
CA TYR A 113 16.98 3.48 4.10
C TYR A 113 17.29 2.05 4.55
N SER A 114 16.37 1.42 5.29
CA SER A 114 16.52 0.04 5.72
C SER A 114 16.38 -0.96 4.56
N LEU A 115 15.81 -0.55 3.43
CA LEU A 115 15.59 -1.42 2.27
C LEU A 115 16.84 -1.47 1.39
N THR A 116 17.51 -2.63 1.39
CA THR A 116 18.68 -2.92 0.56
C THR A 116 18.38 -4.10 -0.36
N LYS A 117 19.16 -4.25 -1.44
CA LYS A 117 18.99 -5.39 -2.36
C LYS A 117 19.13 -6.73 -1.63
N ASP A 118 20.04 -6.81 -0.65
CA ASP A 118 20.36 -8.05 0.05
C ASP A 118 19.28 -8.47 1.06
N ASN A 119 18.51 -7.51 1.58
CA ASN A 119 17.48 -7.79 2.58
C ASN A 119 16.03 -7.69 2.05
N MET A 120 15.84 -7.31 0.78
CA MET A 120 14.53 -7.01 0.21
C MET A 120 13.53 -8.16 0.37
N VAL A 121 13.98 -9.42 0.16
CA VAL A 121 13.13 -10.61 0.30
C VAL A 121 12.67 -10.82 1.75
N TRP A 122 13.55 -10.57 2.72
CA TRP A 122 13.20 -10.68 4.14
C TRP A 122 12.27 -9.55 4.57
N LYS A 123 12.53 -8.33 4.09
CA LYS A 123 11.69 -7.14 4.34
C LYS A 123 10.29 -7.31 3.75
N GLU A 124 10.17 -7.88 2.56
CA GLU A 124 8.86 -8.23 1.99
C GLU A 124 8.12 -9.20 2.91
N LYS A 125 8.78 -10.29 3.33
CA LYS A 125 8.14 -11.31 4.17
C LYS A 125 7.68 -10.72 5.50
N GLU A 126 8.55 -9.96 6.18
CA GLU A 126 8.24 -9.28 7.43
C GLU A 126 7.07 -8.30 7.26
N PHE A 127 7.10 -7.48 6.20
CA PHE A 127 6.02 -6.54 5.90
C PHE A 127 4.69 -7.26 5.72
N ARG A 128 4.66 -8.31 4.88
CA ARG A 128 3.42 -9.03 4.58
C ARG A 128 2.85 -9.72 5.81
N GLU A 129 3.70 -10.25 6.69
CA GLU A 129 3.27 -10.86 7.95
C GLU A 129 2.62 -9.83 8.88
N ARG A 130 3.28 -8.69 9.12
CA ARG A 130 2.78 -7.60 9.96
C ARG A 130 1.54 -6.93 9.36
N TYR A 131 1.48 -6.72 8.05
CA TYR A 131 0.29 -6.19 7.38
C TYR A 131 -0.93 -7.10 7.55
N ASN A 132 -0.75 -8.42 7.43
CA ASN A 132 -1.82 -9.39 7.64
C ASN A 132 -2.27 -9.43 9.11
N HIS A 133 -1.41 -9.10 10.07
CA HIS A 133 -1.79 -8.94 11.48
C HIS A 133 -2.89 -7.87 11.64
N TYR A 134 -2.73 -6.73 10.97
CA TYR A 134 -3.69 -5.62 10.99
C TYR A 134 -4.97 -5.86 10.19
N SER A 135 -5.09 -6.99 9.48
CA SER A 135 -6.37 -7.41 8.90
C SER A 135 -7.29 -8.11 9.91
N LYS A 136 -6.73 -8.59 11.03
CA LYS A 136 -7.47 -9.31 12.08
C LYS A 136 -7.59 -8.50 13.37
N ARG A 137 -6.85 -7.40 13.49
CA ARG A 137 -6.76 -6.57 14.69
C ARG A 137 -6.78 -5.09 14.31
N PRO A 138 -7.32 -4.22 15.16
CA PRO A 138 -7.29 -2.78 14.91
C PRO A 138 -5.84 -2.29 14.82
N ILE A 139 -5.59 -1.34 13.92
CA ILE A 139 -4.33 -0.58 13.90
C ILE A 139 -4.27 0.34 15.13
N PRO A 140 -3.07 0.73 15.60
CA PRO A 140 -2.93 1.75 16.64
C PRO A 140 -3.69 3.04 16.25
N ALA A 141 -4.49 3.58 17.18
CA ALA A 141 -5.37 4.71 16.90
C ALA A 141 -4.63 6.00 16.52
N ASP A 142 -3.38 6.11 16.94
CA ASP A 142 -2.43 7.19 16.68
C ASP A 142 -1.65 7.02 15.37
N THR A 143 -1.92 5.95 14.59
CA THR A 143 -1.26 5.74 13.30
C THR A 143 -1.48 6.95 12.37
N PRO A 144 -0.42 7.66 11.94
CA PRO A 144 -0.55 8.79 11.04
C PRO A 144 -0.99 8.34 9.65
N GLY A 145 -1.96 9.07 9.07
CA GLY A 145 -2.33 8.90 7.66
C GLY A 145 -1.30 9.50 6.69
N HIS A 146 -0.34 10.28 7.20
CA HIS A 146 0.65 10.97 6.41
C HIS A 146 2.04 10.70 6.98
N LEU A 147 2.84 9.99 6.21
CA LEU A 147 4.21 9.65 6.55
C LEU A 147 5.13 10.75 6.02
N VAL A 148 5.79 11.45 6.94
CA VAL A 148 6.60 12.63 6.61
C VAL A 148 7.95 12.21 6.03
N GLY A 149 8.31 12.76 4.87
CA GLY A 149 9.62 12.62 4.25
C GLY A 149 10.62 13.67 4.74
N ILE A 150 11.90 13.47 4.43
CA ILE A 150 13.01 14.31 4.92
C ILE A 150 12.83 15.77 4.53
N THR A 151 12.38 16.06 3.32
CA THR A 151 12.23 17.44 2.83
C THR A 151 11.22 18.21 3.67
N GLU A 152 10.05 17.62 3.94
CA GLU A 152 9.04 18.25 4.76
C GLU A 152 9.47 18.35 6.23
N ALA A 153 10.12 17.32 6.78
CA ALA A 153 10.64 17.36 8.13
C ALA A 153 11.66 18.50 8.31
N ASN A 154 12.55 18.70 7.35
CA ASN A 154 13.54 19.79 7.36
C ASN A 154 12.88 21.16 7.19
N ASN A 155 11.90 21.29 6.30
CA ASN A 155 11.16 22.55 6.12
C ASN A 155 10.43 22.96 7.40
N ARG A 156 9.78 22.01 8.09
CA ARG A 156 9.12 22.27 9.39
C ARG A 156 10.09 22.75 10.47
N LYS A 157 11.31 22.20 10.52
CA LYS A 157 12.35 22.63 11.47
C LYS A 157 12.84 24.06 11.23
N LEU A 158 12.79 24.52 9.98
CA LEU A 158 13.29 25.83 9.55
C LEU A 158 12.17 26.87 9.41
N ASP A 159 10.95 26.56 9.87
CA ASP A 159 9.75 27.41 9.78
C ASP A 159 9.41 27.84 8.34
N TYR A 160 9.61 26.93 7.39
CA TYR A 160 9.27 27.16 5.98
C TYR A 160 8.00 26.41 5.58
N ASP A 161 7.13 27.09 4.82
CA ASP A 161 5.89 26.51 4.31
C ASP A 161 6.11 25.28 3.43
N LYS A 162 5.19 24.32 3.56
CA LYS A 162 5.43 22.87 3.45
C LYS A 162 5.79 22.31 2.07
N HIS A 163 5.79 23.07 0.97
CA HIS A 163 5.70 22.49 -0.38
C HIS A 163 6.72 22.95 -1.44
N GLN A 164 7.81 23.63 -1.06
CA GLN A 164 8.83 24.01 -2.06
C GLN A 164 10.13 23.21 -1.89
N PRO A 165 10.42 22.21 -2.75
CA PRO A 165 11.65 21.42 -2.69
C PRO A 165 12.93 22.26 -2.89
N ASN A 166 12.79 23.50 -3.37
CA ASN A 166 13.89 24.40 -3.72
C ASN A 166 14.12 25.55 -2.74
N ASN A 167 13.36 25.70 -1.65
CA ASN A 167 13.53 26.85 -0.75
C ASN A 167 14.92 26.90 -0.08
N ILE A 168 15.49 25.76 0.33
CA ILE A 168 16.78 25.69 1.03
C ILE A 168 17.92 25.98 0.04
N TRP A 169 17.94 25.31 -1.11
CA TRP A 169 18.97 25.53 -2.14
C TRP A 169 18.87 26.96 -2.70
N TRP A 170 17.67 27.46 -2.99
CA TRP A 170 17.46 28.81 -3.51
C TRP A 170 17.87 29.88 -2.51
N LYS A 171 17.42 29.81 -1.25
CA LYS A 171 17.79 30.82 -0.23
C LYS A 171 19.29 30.80 0.09
N LYS A 172 19.96 29.65 -0.01
CA LYS A 172 21.42 29.54 0.17
C LYS A 172 22.18 30.20 -0.98
N ASN A 173 21.74 30.02 -2.22
CA ASN A 173 22.45 30.52 -3.41
C ASN A 173 22.00 31.93 -3.85
N TYR A 174 20.78 32.35 -3.48
CA TYR A 174 20.15 33.62 -3.87
C TYR A 174 19.46 34.30 -2.67
N PRO A 175 20.24 34.79 -1.69
CA PRO A 175 19.70 35.45 -0.50
C PRO A 175 18.93 36.74 -0.88
N GLY A 176 17.76 36.93 -0.29
CA GLY A 176 16.93 38.13 -0.49
C GLY A 176 16.13 38.17 -1.79
N GLN A 177 16.25 37.17 -2.67
CA GLN A 177 15.43 37.07 -3.87
C GLN A 177 14.13 36.29 -3.62
N PRO A 178 13.00 36.70 -4.23
CA PRO A 178 11.76 35.94 -4.16
C PRO A 178 11.93 34.57 -4.80
N ILE A 179 11.26 33.55 -4.25
CA ILE A 179 11.30 32.21 -4.81
C ILE A 179 10.44 32.20 -6.08
N PRO A 180 10.97 31.78 -7.24
CA PRO A 180 10.21 31.77 -8.49
C PRO A 180 9.02 30.79 -8.41
N GLU A 181 7.90 31.15 -9.04
CA GLU A 181 6.77 30.24 -9.24
C GLU A 181 7.21 29.04 -10.09
N ILE A 182 6.64 27.87 -9.83
CA ILE A 182 7.12 26.53 -10.23
C ILE A 182 7.42 26.40 -11.74
N ASP A 183 6.76 27.18 -12.59
CA ASP A 183 6.93 27.17 -14.05
C ASP A 183 8.16 27.94 -14.56
N CYS A 184 8.92 28.59 -13.67
CA CYS A 184 10.09 29.40 -14.00
C CYS A 184 11.39 28.88 -13.38
N ILE A 185 11.47 27.61 -13.01
CA ILE A 185 12.74 27.02 -12.56
C ILE A 185 13.58 26.77 -13.82
N PRO A 186 14.65 27.54 -14.08
CA PRO A 186 15.53 27.21 -15.19
C PRO A 186 16.11 25.82 -14.97
N GLU A 187 16.23 25.03 -16.05
CA GLU A 187 16.91 23.74 -16.00
C GLU A 187 18.24 23.90 -15.24
N PRO A 188 18.60 22.96 -14.35
CA PRO A 188 19.82 23.06 -13.58
C PRO A 188 20.98 23.25 -14.56
N VAL A 189 21.62 24.43 -14.49
CA VAL A 189 22.87 24.68 -15.21
C VAL A 189 23.78 23.53 -14.83
N GLN A 190 24.18 22.73 -15.83
CA GLN A 190 25.14 21.66 -15.62
C GLN A 190 26.42 22.32 -15.10
N VAL A 191 26.61 22.29 -13.79
CA VAL A 191 27.85 22.70 -13.16
C VAL A 191 28.89 21.73 -13.70
N GLY A 192 29.76 22.26 -14.56
CA GLY A 192 30.80 21.50 -15.23
C GLY A 192 31.53 20.63 -14.23
N LEU A 193 31.74 19.37 -14.59
CA LEU A 193 32.73 18.49 -13.99
C LEU A 193 34.04 19.27 -13.86
N GLU A 194 34.36 19.74 -12.65
CA GLU A 194 35.68 20.26 -12.36
C GLU A 194 36.69 19.14 -12.63
N ALA A 195 37.66 19.45 -13.50
CA ALA A 195 38.70 18.54 -13.95
C ALA A 195 39.43 17.92 -12.75
N GLN A 196 39.48 16.60 -12.70
CA GLN A 196 40.37 15.88 -11.79
C GLN A 196 41.83 16.28 -12.08
N PRO A 197 42.67 16.52 -11.06
CA PRO A 197 44.08 16.83 -11.27
C PRO A 197 44.79 15.61 -11.88
N GLN A 198 45.43 15.81 -13.03
CA GLN A 198 46.24 14.79 -13.69
C GLN A 198 47.48 14.47 -12.85
N ILE A 199 47.67 13.17 -12.58
CA ILE A 199 48.89 12.64 -11.98
C ILE A 199 50.02 12.76 -13.03
N PRO A 200 51.16 13.39 -12.73
CA PRO A 200 52.26 13.49 -13.68
C PRO A 200 52.87 12.11 -13.92
N GLN A 201 52.86 11.68 -15.19
CA GLN A 201 53.61 10.53 -15.67
C GLN A 201 55.10 10.88 -15.64
N GLY A 202 55.85 10.23 -14.74
CA GLY A 202 57.30 10.36 -14.66
C GLY A 202 57.99 9.72 -15.87
N THR A 203 58.99 10.42 -16.37
CA THR A 203 60.03 9.99 -17.32
C THR A 203 60.87 8.84 -16.79
#